data_AF-A0A442W6M0-F1
#
_entry.id   AF-A0A442W6M0-F1
#
_cell.length_a   1.000
_cell.length_b   1.000
_cell.length_c   1.000
_cell.angle_alpha   90.00
_cell.angle_beta   90.00
_cell.angle_gamma   90.00
#
_symmetry.space_group_name_H-M   'P 1'
#
loop_
_entity.id
_entity.type
_entity.pdbx_description
1 polymer ?
#
loop_
_entity_poly.entity_id
_entity_poly.type
_entity_poly.pdbx_seq_one_letter_code
_entity_poly.pdbx_strand_id
1 'polypeptide(L)'
;MQKRLHGVFFAVFLSSTLIPAVAQMSAKGPISGKDFDDAAAEQATRYLEEGRETFRFDTFGSEDFWGGKLKLHEAIAGEKLGGTGPGLSPQKALELGLKVDVNAIPKDVAEALNKGEVDLADPASTLVLLRANAVVGVTGFFAEDGKTLTSVGIQCAVCHSTVDDTYAPGIGHRLDGWPNRDLNIGAIVTLAPDLTAFTEMLQISEAEVKKAVEAWGPGKFDAELNLDGKAFRPDGKTAATLNPAAFGLAGVNNHTWTGAWGTVSYWNAYVGNLEMHGKGVFYDPRLDDAEKYPVAARTKQGHKQDKEDRITAKLPALHFYQLSLPTPKPPEGAFNSAAAEKGEALFNDKAKCGTCHVPPLFTEPGWNLHTADEIGIDDFQAMRSPDERYRTASLRALWDVEKIHKGGFYHDGRFATLNDVVEHYDGHLGLDLSDQEKRDLIEYLKSI
;
A
#
# COMPACT_ATOMS: atom_id res chain seq x y z
N MET A 1 -79.86 49.43 -26.17
CA MET A 1 -78.76 50.01 -26.97
C MET A 1 -77.48 49.91 -26.15
N GLN A 2 -76.44 49.28 -26.72
CA GLN A 2 -75.04 49.15 -26.27
C GLN A 2 -74.60 50.17 -25.18
N LYS A 3 -73.87 49.81 -24.10
CA LYS A 3 -72.58 49.09 -24.09
C LYS A 3 -72.07 48.86 -22.64
N ARG A 4 -71.17 47.89 -22.51
CA ARG A 4 -70.13 47.66 -21.46
C ARG A 4 -70.50 46.85 -20.21
N LEU A 5 -70.30 45.53 -20.36
CA LEU A 5 -70.06 44.58 -19.27
C LEU A 5 -68.55 44.50 -19.02
N HIS A 6 -68.10 44.77 -17.79
CA HIS A 6 -66.71 44.61 -17.36
C HIS A 6 -66.52 43.19 -16.81
N GLY A 7 -65.72 42.37 -17.49
CA GLY A 7 -65.26 41.07 -16.99
C GLY A 7 -63.85 41.20 -16.42
N VAL A 8 -63.71 40.87 -15.13
CA VAL A 8 -62.44 40.80 -14.41
C VAL A 8 -61.77 39.46 -14.75
N PHE A 9 -60.56 39.50 -15.33
CA PHE A 9 -59.73 38.33 -15.61
C PHE A 9 -58.79 38.03 -14.43
N PHE A 10 -58.82 36.78 -13.98
CA PHE A 10 -57.86 36.19 -13.04
C PHE A 10 -56.50 36.02 -13.73
N ALA A 11 -55.44 36.61 -13.17
CA ALA A 11 -54.07 36.43 -13.62
C ALA A 11 -53.40 35.30 -12.81
N VAL A 12 -53.00 34.22 -13.48
CA VAL A 12 -52.17 33.15 -12.91
C VAL A 12 -50.71 33.60 -13.00
N PHE A 13 -50.05 33.77 -11.84
CA PHE A 13 -48.61 33.98 -11.76
C PHE A 13 -47.89 32.63 -11.87
N LEU A 14 -47.29 32.33 -13.03
CA LEU A 14 -46.22 31.34 -13.13
C LEU A 14 -44.90 32.01 -12.75
N SER A 15 -44.32 31.57 -11.62
CA SER A 15 -42.94 31.87 -11.24
C SER A 15 -42.00 31.01 -12.09
N SER A 16 -41.37 31.61 -13.08
CA SER A 16 -40.29 31.02 -13.88
C SER A 16 -38.99 31.11 -13.10
N THR A 17 -38.62 30.04 -12.38
CA THR A 17 -37.26 29.88 -11.84
C THR A 17 -36.32 29.57 -13.00
N LEU A 18 -35.40 30.51 -13.24
CA LEU A 18 -34.35 30.50 -14.25
C LEU A 18 -33.48 29.24 -14.13
N ILE A 19 -33.52 28.42 -15.17
CA ILE A 19 -32.49 27.41 -15.45
C ILE A 19 -31.21 28.19 -15.80
N PRO A 20 -30.07 27.94 -15.13
CA PRO A 20 -28.82 28.63 -15.47
C PRO A 20 -28.46 28.29 -16.91
N ALA A 21 -28.16 29.35 -17.66
CA ALA A 21 -27.85 29.31 -19.07
C ALA A 21 -26.79 28.25 -19.40
N VAL A 22 -27.16 27.42 -20.36
CA VAL A 22 -26.30 26.64 -21.25
C VAL A 22 -24.92 27.31 -21.36
N ALA A 23 -23.89 26.63 -20.87
CA ALA A 23 -22.54 26.89 -21.28
C ALA A 23 -22.54 26.88 -22.81
N GLN A 24 -22.38 28.05 -23.43
CA GLN A 24 -21.99 28.14 -24.82
C GLN A 24 -20.66 27.41 -24.92
N MET A 25 -20.72 26.12 -25.28
CA MET A 25 -19.59 25.42 -25.85
C MET A 25 -19.22 26.23 -27.09
N SER A 26 -18.21 27.09 -26.98
CA SER A 26 -17.46 27.51 -28.15
C SER A 26 -17.07 26.22 -28.86
N ALA A 27 -17.63 26.02 -30.05
CA ALA A 27 -17.24 24.93 -30.93
C ALA A 27 -15.77 25.16 -31.31
N LYS A 28 -14.85 24.64 -30.49
CA LYS A 28 -13.48 24.40 -30.92
C LYS A 28 -13.61 23.46 -32.13
N GLY A 29 -12.98 23.83 -33.25
CA GLY A 29 -12.97 23.00 -34.46
C GLY A 29 -12.45 21.58 -34.17
N PRO A 30 -12.50 20.67 -35.15
CA PRO A 30 -12.03 19.30 -34.96
C PRO A 30 -10.58 19.31 -34.42
N ILE A 31 -10.36 18.65 -33.27
CA ILE A 31 -9.04 18.49 -32.66
C ILE A 31 -8.16 17.74 -33.67
N SER A 32 -7.01 18.32 -34.04
CA SER A 32 -6.09 17.62 -34.91
C SER A 32 -5.45 16.44 -34.17
N GLY A 33 -5.01 15.41 -34.90
CA GLY A 33 -4.30 14.27 -34.27
C GLY A 33 -3.07 14.73 -33.45
N LYS A 34 -2.35 15.75 -33.94
CA LYS A 34 -1.23 16.34 -33.23
C LYS A 34 -1.66 16.99 -31.90
N ASP A 35 -2.73 17.78 -31.91
CA ASP A 35 -3.21 18.45 -30.69
C ASP A 35 -3.67 17.42 -29.64
N PHE A 36 -4.22 16.29 -30.08
CA PHE A 36 -4.58 15.17 -29.19
C PHE A 36 -3.33 14.51 -28.58
N ASP A 37 -2.33 14.18 -29.41
CA ASP A 37 -1.08 13.57 -28.94
C ASP A 37 -0.34 14.48 -27.95
N ASP A 38 -0.28 15.79 -28.23
CA ASP A 38 0.30 16.79 -27.32
C ASP A 38 -0.45 16.82 -25.98
N ALA A 39 -1.79 16.81 -26.00
CA ALA A 39 -2.61 16.79 -24.78
C ALA A 39 -2.44 15.49 -23.97
N ALA A 40 -2.28 14.35 -24.64
CA ALA A 40 -2.02 13.07 -23.99
C ALA A 40 -0.64 13.07 -23.31
N ALA A 41 0.39 13.64 -23.96
CA ALA A 41 1.72 13.78 -23.37
C ALA A 41 1.73 14.72 -22.16
N GLU A 42 1.00 15.84 -22.24
CA GLU A 42 0.81 16.75 -21.10
C GLU A 42 0.13 16.04 -19.93
N GLN A 43 -0.93 15.27 -20.20
CA GLN A 43 -1.64 14.51 -19.17
C GLN A 43 -0.75 13.45 -18.51
N ALA A 44 0.04 12.71 -19.29
CA ALA A 44 0.97 11.71 -18.76
C ALA A 44 2.01 12.34 -17.82
N THR A 45 2.58 13.49 -18.21
CA THR A 45 3.54 14.23 -17.36
C THR A 45 2.89 14.68 -16.07
N ARG A 46 1.70 15.26 -16.15
CA ARG A 46 0.94 15.71 -14.97
C ARG A 46 0.60 14.56 -14.03
N TYR A 47 0.11 13.44 -14.56
CA TYR A 47 -0.24 12.27 -13.76
C TYR A 47 0.96 11.62 -13.09
N LEU A 48 2.14 11.65 -13.72
CA LEU A 48 3.37 11.19 -13.10
C LEU A 48 3.72 12.03 -11.86
N GLU A 49 3.59 13.35 -11.95
CA GLU A 49 3.88 14.27 -10.85
C GLU A 49 2.81 14.19 -9.76
N GLU A 50 1.53 14.37 -10.10
CA GLU A 50 0.40 14.31 -9.16
C GLU A 50 0.31 12.96 -8.46
N GLY A 51 0.57 11.86 -9.17
CA GLY A 51 0.55 10.51 -8.63
C GLY A 51 1.70 10.29 -7.64
N ARG A 52 2.89 10.81 -7.93
CA ARG A 52 4.03 10.78 -7.00
C ARG A 52 3.75 11.59 -5.74
N GLU A 53 3.21 12.80 -5.90
CA GLU A 53 2.82 13.63 -4.76
C GLU A 53 1.75 12.93 -3.91
N THR A 54 0.74 12.34 -4.55
CA THR A 54 -0.30 11.58 -3.86
C THR A 54 0.30 10.41 -3.07
N PHE A 55 1.12 9.59 -3.73
CA PHE A 55 1.75 8.41 -3.13
C PHE A 55 2.63 8.77 -1.92
N ARG A 56 3.37 9.88 -2.01
CA ARG A 56 4.36 10.29 -1.02
C ARG A 56 3.83 11.16 0.10
N PHE A 57 2.72 11.86 -0.08
CA PHE A 57 2.33 12.93 0.84
C PHE A 57 0.84 13.00 1.17
N ASP A 58 -0.03 12.31 0.43
CA ASP A 58 -1.46 12.37 0.73
C ASP A 58 -1.83 11.44 1.89
N THR A 59 -2.44 12.03 2.92
CA THR A 59 -2.99 11.27 4.05
C THR A 59 -4.42 10.81 3.80
N PHE A 60 -5.08 11.33 2.76
CA PHE A 60 -6.50 11.18 2.48
C PHE A 60 -7.44 11.57 3.64
N GLY A 61 -6.98 12.28 4.67
CA GLY A 61 -7.79 12.54 5.86
C GLY A 61 -7.64 11.51 6.97
N SER A 62 -6.69 10.59 6.85
CA SER A 62 -6.41 9.54 7.84
C SER A 62 -6.04 10.09 9.22
N GLU A 63 -5.62 11.34 9.32
CA GLU A 63 -5.33 12.03 10.58
C GLU A 63 -6.51 12.07 11.56
N ASP A 64 -7.75 12.06 11.06
CA ASP A 64 -8.96 11.99 11.90
C ASP A 64 -9.07 10.63 12.62
N PHE A 65 -8.54 9.56 12.02
CA PHE A 65 -8.52 8.23 12.62
C PHE A 65 -7.26 8.02 13.48
N TRP A 66 -6.07 8.16 12.90
CA TRP A 66 -4.81 7.81 13.58
C TRP A 66 -4.45 8.77 14.70
N GLY A 67 -4.59 10.08 14.47
CA GLY A 67 -4.40 11.05 15.54
C GLY A 67 -5.69 11.33 16.30
N GLY A 68 -6.83 11.44 15.63
CA GLY A 68 -8.10 11.80 16.27
C GLY A 68 -8.70 10.70 17.14
N LYS A 69 -8.90 9.48 16.60
CA LYS A 69 -9.49 8.36 17.35
C LYS A 69 -8.47 7.60 18.16
N LEU A 70 -7.33 7.22 17.56
CA LEU A 70 -6.33 6.39 18.23
C LEU A 70 -5.38 7.18 19.12
N LYS A 71 -5.31 8.50 18.95
CA LYS A 71 -4.42 9.39 19.70
C LYS A 71 -2.94 9.02 19.57
N LEU A 72 -2.55 8.43 18.42
CA LEU A 72 -1.18 7.94 18.22
C LEU A 72 -0.14 9.05 18.36
N HIS A 73 -0.50 10.29 18.00
CA HIS A 73 0.33 11.47 18.17
C HIS A 73 0.74 11.73 19.64
N GLU A 74 -0.12 11.40 20.61
CA GLU A 74 0.22 11.54 22.04
C GLU A 74 1.32 10.54 22.43
N ALA A 75 1.24 9.29 21.96
CA ALA A 75 2.27 8.29 22.23
C ALA A 75 3.60 8.60 21.54
N ILE A 76 3.54 9.21 20.36
CA ILE A 76 4.74 9.69 19.63
C ILE A 76 5.41 10.83 20.41
N ALA A 77 4.63 11.81 20.88
CA ALA A 77 5.16 12.95 21.63
C ALA A 77 5.69 12.57 23.02
N GLY A 78 4.96 11.74 23.75
CA GLY A 78 5.26 11.39 25.14
C GLY A 78 4.98 12.52 26.14
N GLU A 79 4.96 12.18 27.42
CA GLU A 79 4.54 13.08 28.52
C GLU A 79 5.33 14.39 28.57
N LYS A 80 6.64 14.33 28.28
CA LYS A 80 7.52 15.53 28.30
C LYS A 80 7.15 16.57 27.23
N LEU A 81 6.44 16.16 26.18
CA LEU A 81 6.05 17.01 25.05
C LEU A 81 4.52 17.15 24.95
N GLY A 82 3.79 16.83 26.02
CA GLY A 82 2.34 17.00 26.12
C GLY A 82 1.51 15.81 25.63
N GLY A 83 2.14 14.67 25.38
CA GLY A 83 1.50 13.41 25.03
C GLY A 83 1.40 12.41 26.18
N THR A 84 1.41 11.12 25.85
CA THR A 84 1.20 10.00 26.77
C THR A 84 2.38 9.02 26.70
N GLY A 85 2.84 8.51 27.84
CA GLY A 85 3.94 7.54 27.91
C GLY A 85 5.33 8.14 27.61
N PRO A 86 6.33 7.30 27.30
CA PRO A 86 7.73 7.73 27.19
C PRO A 86 8.06 8.57 25.94
N GLY A 87 7.17 8.61 24.95
CA GLY A 87 7.44 9.17 23.63
C GLY A 87 8.17 8.18 22.72
N LEU A 88 8.09 8.41 21.41
CA LEU A 88 8.78 7.61 20.39
C LEU A 88 10.03 8.35 19.93
N SER A 89 11.22 7.83 20.26
CA SER A 89 12.50 8.39 19.80
C SER A 89 12.83 7.97 18.36
N PRO A 90 13.71 8.71 17.64
CA PRO A 90 14.14 8.32 16.29
C PRO A 90 14.77 6.93 16.25
N GLN A 91 15.58 6.56 17.25
CA GLN A 91 16.16 5.22 17.35
C GLN A 91 15.06 4.15 17.43
N LYS A 92 14.06 4.35 18.29
CA LYS A 92 12.99 3.38 18.44
C LYS A 92 12.08 3.32 17.20
N ALA A 93 11.86 4.45 16.54
CA ALA A 93 11.14 4.52 15.27
C ALA A 93 11.84 3.71 14.17
N LEU A 94 13.17 3.81 14.05
CA LEU A 94 13.97 3.03 13.12
C LEU A 94 13.94 1.52 13.44
N GLU A 95 13.97 1.15 14.72
CA GLU A 95 13.80 -0.25 15.16
C GLU A 95 12.41 -0.81 14.80
N LEU A 96 11.38 0.04 14.77
CA LEU A 96 10.03 -0.30 14.31
C LEU A 96 9.93 -0.29 12.77
N GLY A 97 11.01 -0.03 12.05
CA GLY A 97 11.08 -0.06 10.59
C GLY A 97 10.56 1.20 9.89
N LEU A 98 10.29 2.28 10.64
CA LEU A 98 10.07 3.60 10.02
C LEU A 98 11.37 4.07 9.36
N LYS A 99 11.25 4.87 8.29
CA LYS A 99 12.38 5.32 7.49
C LYS A 99 12.47 6.84 7.48
N VAL A 100 13.68 7.36 7.25
CA VAL A 100 13.94 8.80 7.19
C VAL A 100 14.52 9.15 5.82
N ASP A 101 13.86 10.08 5.12
CA ASP A 101 14.27 10.60 3.82
C ASP A 101 15.25 11.76 4.00
N VAL A 102 16.52 11.53 3.64
CA VAL A 102 17.58 12.56 3.80
C VAL A 102 17.33 13.79 2.95
N ASN A 103 16.55 13.71 1.88
CA ASN A 103 16.26 14.85 1.02
C ASN A 103 15.28 15.85 1.67
N ALA A 104 14.50 15.38 2.66
CA ALA A 104 13.54 16.20 3.39
C ALA A 104 14.14 16.80 4.68
N ILE A 105 15.31 16.33 5.12
CA ILE A 105 15.97 16.85 6.31
C ILE A 105 16.51 18.26 6.02
N PRO A 106 16.10 19.30 6.79
CA PRO A 106 16.67 20.64 6.67
C PRO A 106 18.18 20.65 6.86
N LYS A 107 18.90 21.53 6.16
CA LYS A 107 20.37 21.56 6.17
C LYS A 107 20.96 21.69 7.58
N ASP A 108 20.36 22.52 8.42
CA ASP A 108 20.73 22.72 9.81
C ASP A 108 20.54 21.45 10.65
N VAL A 109 19.44 20.71 10.45
CA VAL A 109 19.21 19.41 11.11
C VAL A 109 20.21 18.37 10.62
N ALA A 110 20.50 18.32 9.32
CA ALA A 110 21.50 17.41 8.76
C ALA A 110 22.91 17.72 9.29
N GLU A 111 23.28 19.00 9.41
CA GLU A 111 24.53 19.42 10.03
C GLU A 111 24.63 19.03 11.50
N ALA A 112 23.53 19.19 12.27
CA ALA A 112 23.48 18.76 13.67
C ALA A 112 23.59 17.23 13.81
N LEU A 113 22.93 16.46 12.93
CA LEU A 113 23.07 14.99 12.87
C LEU A 113 24.52 14.58 12.59
N ASN A 114 25.17 15.22 11.61
CA ASN A 114 26.56 14.94 11.25
C ASN A 114 27.57 15.26 12.36
N LYS A 115 27.25 16.20 13.25
CA LYS A 115 28.07 16.55 14.41
C LYS A 115 27.76 15.69 15.64
N GLY A 116 26.75 14.80 15.58
CA GLY A 116 26.28 14.03 16.73
C GLY A 116 25.58 14.88 17.79
N GLU A 117 25.07 16.05 17.40
CA GLU A 117 24.40 17.00 18.28
C GLU A 117 22.89 16.72 18.43
N VAL A 118 22.34 15.82 17.60
CA VAL A 118 20.96 15.35 17.70
C VAL A 118 20.89 14.05 18.48
N ASP A 119 20.20 14.07 19.62
CA ASP A 119 19.98 12.87 20.44
C ASP A 119 18.88 11.99 19.82
N LEU A 120 19.30 10.89 19.18
CA LEU A 120 18.37 9.91 18.59
C LEU A 120 17.58 9.11 19.64
N ALA A 121 17.90 9.25 20.94
CA ALA A 121 17.13 8.70 22.03
C ALA A 121 16.07 9.69 22.57
N ASP A 122 16.08 10.96 22.17
CA ASP A 122 15.09 11.96 22.59
C ASP A 122 13.86 11.98 21.65
N PRO A 123 12.64 11.73 22.15
CA PRO A 123 11.39 11.89 21.38
C PRO A 123 11.22 13.28 20.74
N ALA A 124 11.83 14.34 21.29
CA ALA A 124 11.79 15.67 20.69
C ALA A 124 12.36 15.69 19.27
N SER A 125 13.38 14.87 19.00
CA SER A 125 13.98 14.74 17.66
C SER A 125 13.03 14.08 16.65
N THR A 126 12.13 13.20 17.09
CA THR A 126 11.07 12.65 16.21
C THR A 126 10.11 13.74 15.76
N LEU A 127 9.73 14.66 16.65
CA LEU A 127 8.85 15.78 16.30
C LEU A 127 9.53 16.75 15.32
N VAL A 128 10.85 16.94 15.41
CA VAL A 128 11.62 17.72 14.43
C VAL A 128 11.57 17.05 13.05
N LEU A 129 11.80 15.73 12.97
CA LEU A 129 11.75 14.98 11.72
C LEU A 129 10.35 14.97 11.09
N LEU A 130 9.29 14.84 11.91
CA LEU A 130 7.90 14.92 11.43
C LEU A 130 7.56 16.31 10.88
N ARG A 131 8.03 17.38 11.54
CA ARG A 131 7.83 18.76 11.06
C ARG A 131 8.57 19.03 9.76
N ALA A 132 9.73 18.41 9.59
CA ALA A 132 10.48 18.41 8.34
C ALA A 132 9.85 17.54 7.24
N ASN A 133 8.78 16.79 7.55
CA ASN A 133 8.20 15.78 6.66
C ASN A 133 9.25 14.76 6.18
N ALA A 134 10.21 14.44 7.06
CA ALA A 134 11.34 13.55 6.76
C ALA A 134 11.06 12.09 7.11
N VAL A 135 10.04 11.80 7.95
CA VAL A 135 9.61 10.42 8.21
C VAL A 135 8.81 9.92 7.02
N VAL A 136 9.35 8.94 6.29
CA VAL A 136 8.72 8.39 5.09
C VAL A 136 7.37 7.79 5.46
N GLY A 137 6.30 8.26 4.81
CA GLY A 137 4.98 7.69 4.98
C GLY A 137 4.14 8.28 6.11
N VAL A 138 4.68 9.23 6.90
CA VAL A 138 3.99 9.78 8.08
C VAL A 138 4.02 11.31 8.05
N THR A 139 2.85 11.94 8.08
CA THR A 139 2.71 13.39 8.23
C THR A 139 2.32 13.73 9.65
N GLY A 140 3.10 14.61 10.30
CA GLY A 140 2.73 15.23 11.57
C GLY A 140 1.94 16.53 11.36
N PHE A 141 0.86 16.69 12.12
CA PHE A 141 0.07 17.92 12.16
C PHE A 141 0.35 18.63 13.48
N PHE A 142 0.69 19.92 13.41
CA PHE A 142 1.11 20.71 14.57
C PHE A 142 0.14 21.85 14.85
N ALA A 143 0.05 22.26 16.11
CA ALA A 143 -0.70 23.44 16.52
C ALA A 143 -0.09 24.73 15.94
N GLU A 144 -0.79 25.86 16.10
CA GLU A 144 -0.34 27.18 15.62
C GLU A 144 1.01 27.63 16.21
N ASP A 145 1.37 27.10 17.38
CA ASP A 145 2.68 27.34 18.00
C ASP A 145 3.84 26.68 17.24
N GLY A 146 3.52 25.83 16.27
CA GLY A 146 4.44 25.07 15.45
C GLY A 146 5.24 24.04 16.24
N LYS A 147 4.88 23.72 17.48
CA LYS A 147 5.65 22.83 18.39
C LYS A 147 4.86 21.63 18.85
N THR A 148 3.60 21.83 19.24
CA THR A 148 2.76 20.74 19.75
C THR A 148 2.21 19.91 18.61
N LEU A 149 2.54 18.61 18.60
CA LEU A 149 1.96 17.63 17.67
C LEU A 149 0.51 17.35 18.09
N THR A 150 -0.45 17.59 17.20
CA THR A 150 -1.90 17.47 17.47
C THR A 150 -2.56 16.31 16.74
N SER A 151 -1.92 15.80 15.69
CA SER A 151 -2.39 14.61 14.98
C SER A 151 -1.27 14.04 14.11
N VAL A 152 -1.47 12.82 13.61
CA VAL A 152 -0.63 12.17 12.61
C VAL A 152 -1.50 11.48 11.58
N GLY A 153 -1.10 11.54 10.32
CA GLY A 153 -1.70 10.79 9.22
C GLY A 153 -0.65 9.92 8.53
N ILE A 154 -1.11 8.87 7.86
CA ILE A 154 -0.23 7.94 7.12
C ILE A 154 -0.45 8.06 5.61
N GLN A 155 0.54 7.64 4.83
CA GLN A 155 0.56 7.72 3.36
C GLN A 155 0.88 6.33 2.78
N CYS A 156 0.64 6.11 1.48
CA CYS A 156 0.99 4.86 0.79
C CYS A 156 2.47 4.49 0.96
N ALA A 157 3.35 5.49 0.97
CA ALA A 157 4.79 5.33 1.10
C ALA A 157 5.23 4.69 2.43
N VAL A 158 4.41 4.65 3.49
CA VAL A 158 4.81 4.04 4.76
C VAL A 158 5.13 2.55 4.61
N CYS A 159 4.30 1.84 3.85
CA CYS A 159 4.44 0.41 3.58
C CYS A 159 5.17 0.12 2.25
N HIS A 160 4.99 0.99 1.25
CA HIS A 160 5.46 0.77 -0.12
C HIS A 160 6.66 1.64 -0.51
N SER A 161 7.43 2.12 0.48
CA SER A 161 8.72 2.74 0.24
C SER A 161 9.72 2.37 1.32
N THR A 162 10.98 2.28 0.91
CA THR A 162 12.11 2.23 1.84
C THR A 162 13.14 3.29 1.45
N VAL A 163 14.33 3.23 2.03
CA VAL A 163 15.46 4.09 1.65
C VAL A 163 16.68 3.25 1.28
N ASP A 164 17.62 3.88 0.58
CA ASP A 164 18.85 3.24 0.12
C ASP A 164 19.91 3.02 1.22
N ASP A 165 19.67 3.53 2.43
CA ASP A 165 20.59 3.48 3.59
C ASP A 165 21.95 4.16 3.36
N THR A 166 22.02 5.11 2.44
CA THR A 166 23.26 5.86 2.13
C THR A 166 23.85 6.62 3.31
N TYR A 167 23.04 6.94 4.32
CA TYR A 167 23.50 7.62 5.54
C TYR A 167 23.69 6.66 6.71
N ALA A 168 22.65 5.88 7.02
CA ALA A 168 22.64 4.87 8.07
C ALA A 168 21.50 3.86 7.79
N PRO A 169 21.47 2.68 8.43
CA PRO A 169 20.34 1.77 8.29
C PRO A 169 19.01 2.46 8.63
N GLY A 170 18.08 2.50 7.66
CA GLY A 170 16.79 3.19 7.75
C GLY A 170 16.81 4.68 7.42
N ILE A 171 17.97 5.25 7.04
CA ILE A 171 18.14 6.67 6.70
C ILE A 171 18.88 6.80 5.36
N GLY A 172 18.21 7.37 4.35
CA GLY A 172 18.79 7.50 3.02
C GLY A 172 17.85 8.17 2.02
N HIS A 173 18.13 8.02 0.73
CA HIS A 173 17.26 8.51 -0.33
C HIS A 173 16.09 7.55 -0.55
N ARG A 174 14.88 8.11 -0.71
CA ARG A 174 13.65 7.34 -0.88
C ARG A 174 13.67 6.46 -2.13
N LEU A 175 13.22 5.22 -1.94
CA LEU A 175 12.99 4.22 -2.97
C LEU A 175 11.50 3.86 -2.99
N ASP A 176 10.72 4.53 -3.84
CA ASP A 176 9.29 4.24 -3.99
C ASP A 176 9.06 2.92 -4.72
N GLY A 177 8.02 2.19 -4.33
CA GLY A 177 7.68 0.88 -4.88
C GLY A 177 8.40 -0.28 -4.20
N TRP A 178 9.49 0.00 -3.48
CA TRP A 178 10.21 -0.98 -2.70
C TRP A 178 9.42 -1.29 -1.41
N PRO A 179 9.17 -2.56 -1.09
CA PRO A 179 8.40 -2.91 0.09
C PRO A 179 9.17 -2.57 1.36
N ASN A 180 8.54 -1.92 2.32
CA ASN A 180 9.12 -1.75 3.65
C ASN A 180 8.99 -3.06 4.43
N ARG A 181 10.00 -3.92 4.31
CA ARG A 181 10.07 -5.23 4.97
C ARG A 181 10.51 -5.16 6.44
N ASP A 182 10.83 -3.97 6.94
CA ASP A 182 11.19 -3.74 8.34
C ASP A 182 10.01 -3.26 9.17
N LEU A 183 9.02 -2.62 8.54
CA LEU A 183 7.94 -1.92 9.22
C LEU A 183 7.11 -2.86 10.11
N ASN A 184 7.10 -2.60 11.41
CA ASN A 184 6.28 -3.32 12.37
C ASN A 184 5.02 -2.51 12.68
N ILE A 185 4.04 -2.59 11.77
CA ILE A 185 2.78 -1.84 11.86
C ILE A 185 2.02 -2.20 13.13
N GLY A 186 2.00 -3.49 13.48
CA GLY A 186 1.32 -4.00 14.68
C GLY A 186 1.84 -3.36 15.95
N ALA A 187 3.17 -3.34 16.12
CA ALA A 187 3.80 -2.70 17.27
C ALA A 187 3.61 -1.17 17.29
N ILE A 188 3.51 -0.51 16.12
CA ILE A 188 3.18 0.92 16.06
C ILE A 188 1.73 1.17 16.50
N VAL A 189 0.78 0.35 16.02
CA VAL A 189 -0.63 0.44 16.42
C VAL A 189 -0.77 0.27 17.95
N THR A 190 -0.04 -0.65 18.57
CA THR A 190 -0.15 -0.87 20.02
C THR A 190 0.46 0.25 20.89
N LEU A 191 1.18 1.21 20.29
CA LEU A 191 1.56 2.45 20.98
C LEU A 191 0.35 3.36 21.23
N ALA A 192 -0.73 3.24 20.44
CA ALA A 192 -1.89 4.09 20.54
C ALA A 192 -2.52 4.06 21.94
N PRO A 193 -2.77 5.22 22.57
CA PRO A 193 -3.46 5.30 23.86
C PRO A 193 -4.90 4.81 23.82
N ASP A 194 -5.55 4.83 22.66
CA ASP A 194 -6.95 4.44 22.49
C ASP A 194 -7.09 3.45 21.32
N LEU A 195 -7.51 2.23 21.62
CA LEU A 195 -7.81 1.20 20.61
C LEU A 195 -9.31 0.92 20.48
N THR A 196 -10.17 1.80 21.04
CA THR A 196 -11.63 1.61 21.05
C THR A 196 -12.17 1.38 19.65
N ALA A 197 -11.68 2.14 18.66
CA ALA A 197 -12.08 1.99 17.26
C ALA A 197 -11.87 0.57 16.71
N PHE A 198 -10.79 -0.11 17.10
CA PHE A 198 -10.55 -1.51 16.73
C PHE A 198 -11.41 -2.47 17.55
N THR A 199 -11.56 -2.25 18.87
CA THR A 199 -12.39 -3.11 19.71
C THR A 199 -13.86 -3.10 19.30
N GLU A 200 -14.39 -1.94 18.91
CA GLU A 200 -15.76 -1.79 18.41
C GLU A 200 -15.93 -2.44 17.03
N MET A 201 -14.95 -2.26 16.13
CA MET A 201 -14.98 -2.84 14.79
C MET A 201 -14.94 -4.36 14.86
N LEU A 202 -13.97 -4.93 15.60
CA LEU A 202 -13.72 -6.36 15.68
C LEU A 202 -14.61 -7.08 16.71
N GLN A 203 -15.24 -6.34 17.62
CA GLN A 203 -16.06 -6.87 18.73
C GLN A 203 -15.29 -7.83 19.65
N ILE A 204 -14.03 -7.50 19.93
CA ILE A 204 -13.13 -8.24 20.81
C ILE A 204 -12.52 -7.29 21.85
N SER A 205 -11.92 -7.83 22.91
CA SER A 205 -11.27 -7.02 23.93
C SER A 205 -10.03 -6.31 23.40
N GLU A 206 -9.61 -5.21 24.05
CA GLU A 206 -8.37 -4.51 23.72
C GLU A 206 -7.14 -5.44 23.78
N ALA A 207 -7.10 -6.37 24.74
CA ALA A 207 -6.04 -7.36 24.84
C ALA A 207 -5.99 -8.29 23.62
N GLU A 208 -7.14 -8.67 23.07
CA GLU A 208 -7.23 -9.47 21.85
C GLU A 208 -6.87 -8.66 20.60
N VAL A 209 -7.24 -7.37 20.53
CA VAL A 209 -6.77 -6.45 19.47
C VAL A 209 -5.26 -6.37 19.48
N LYS A 210 -4.64 -6.10 20.63
CA LYS A 210 -3.18 -6.03 20.78
C LYS A 210 -2.52 -7.34 20.33
N LYS A 211 -3.03 -8.47 20.81
CA LYS A 211 -2.55 -9.80 20.40
C LYS A 211 -2.66 -10.01 18.88
N ALA A 212 -3.77 -9.59 18.26
CA ALA A 212 -4.00 -9.74 16.83
C ALA A 212 -3.02 -8.91 15.99
N VAL A 213 -2.86 -7.62 16.31
CA VAL A 213 -1.98 -6.73 15.53
C VAL A 213 -0.50 -6.99 15.80
N GLU A 214 -0.11 -7.31 17.04
CA GLU A 214 1.28 -7.66 17.38
C GLU A 214 1.74 -8.93 16.66
N ALA A 215 0.82 -9.86 16.36
CA ALA A 215 1.12 -11.08 15.62
C ALA A 215 1.54 -10.81 14.17
N TRP A 216 1.29 -9.62 13.61
CA TRP A 216 1.76 -9.28 12.26
C TRP A 216 3.28 -9.32 12.18
N GLY A 217 3.96 -8.67 13.13
CA GLY A 217 5.41 -8.54 13.14
C GLY A 217 5.97 -7.66 12.01
N PRO A 218 7.31 -7.57 11.90
CA PRO A 218 7.99 -6.74 10.90
C PRO A 218 7.67 -7.15 9.45
N GLY A 219 7.46 -6.16 8.59
CA GLY A 219 7.30 -6.33 7.15
C GLY A 219 6.00 -7.01 6.72
N LYS A 220 5.02 -7.09 7.63
CA LYS A 220 3.73 -7.75 7.39
C LYS A 220 2.55 -6.86 7.79
N PHE A 221 1.43 -7.11 7.14
CA PHE A 221 0.15 -6.48 7.39
C PHE A 221 -1.00 -7.44 7.04
N ASP A 222 -2.06 -7.44 7.84
CA ASP A 222 -3.27 -8.20 7.55
C ASP A 222 -4.37 -7.26 7.03
N ALA A 223 -4.35 -7.03 5.70
CA ALA A 223 -5.31 -6.17 5.02
C ALA A 223 -6.74 -6.73 4.97
N GLU A 224 -6.96 -7.94 5.51
CA GLU A 224 -8.27 -8.59 5.50
C GLU A 224 -8.83 -8.74 6.93
N LEU A 225 -8.08 -8.33 7.97
CA LEU A 225 -8.51 -8.40 9.37
C LEU A 225 -9.78 -7.58 9.64
N ASN A 226 -9.85 -6.38 9.05
CA ASN A 226 -11.04 -5.52 9.11
C ASN A 226 -12.23 -6.09 8.33
N LEU A 227 -12.03 -7.11 7.48
CA LEU A 227 -13.10 -7.75 6.72
C LEU A 227 -13.67 -8.98 7.41
N ASP A 228 -12.79 -9.89 7.83
CA ASP A 228 -13.18 -11.21 8.33
C ASP A 228 -12.85 -11.47 9.81
N GLY A 229 -12.03 -10.62 10.44
CA GLY A 229 -11.63 -10.76 11.84
C GLY A 229 -10.66 -11.92 12.12
N LYS A 230 -10.08 -12.57 11.09
CA LYS A 230 -9.25 -13.77 11.24
C LYS A 230 -7.78 -13.41 11.45
N ALA A 231 -7.40 -13.04 12.67
CA ALA A 231 -6.01 -12.70 13.00
C ALA A 231 -5.01 -13.88 12.92
N PHE A 232 -5.49 -15.12 13.07
CA PHE A 232 -4.67 -16.32 13.12
C PHE A 232 -5.18 -17.39 12.16
N ARG A 233 -4.23 -18.12 11.57
CA ARG A 233 -4.44 -19.35 10.81
C ARG A 233 -4.85 -20.51 11.72
N PRO A 234 -5.43 -21.59 11.19
CA PRO A 234 -5.74 -22.80 11.96
C PRO A 234 -4.53 -23.45 12.66
N ASP A 235 -3.32 -23.27 12.12
CA ASP A 235 -2.06 -23.73 12.70
C ASP A 235 -1.52 -22.82 13.83
N GLY A 236 -2.24 -21.74 14.16
CA GLY A 236 -1.87 -20.77 15.19
C GLY A 236 -0.87 -19.70 14.72
N LYS A 237 -0.39 -19.75 13.48
CA LYS A 237 0.46 -18.69 12.91
C LYS A 237 -0.38 -17.47 12.55
N THR A 238 0.28 -16.32 12.41
CA THR A 238 -0.34 -15.07 11.97
C THR A 238 -0.99 -15.22 10.59
N ALA A 239 -2.14 -14.56 10.40
CA ALA A 239 -2.79 -14.41 9.11
C ALA A 239 -2.19 -13.30 8.24
N ALA A 240 -1.30 -12.47 8.81
CA ALA A 240 -0.72 -11.33 8.12
C ALA A 240 0.16 -11.75 6.95
N THR A 241 0.05 -10.98 5.87
CA THR A 241 0.86 -11.17 4.67
C THR A 241 2.04 -10.21 4.64
N LEU A 242 3.10 -10.65 3.97
CA LEU A 242 4.30 -9.92 3.66
C LEU A 242 3.99 -8.70 2.78
N ASN A 243 4.45 -7.49 3.16
CA ASN A 243 4.26 -6.26 2.38
C ASN A 243 4.80 -6.45 0.94
N PRO A 244 3.95 -6.44 -0.10
CA PRO A 244 4.42 -6.72 -1.45
C PRO A 244 5.12 -5.52 -2.08
N ALA A 245 6.03 -5.80 -3.03
CA ALA A 245 6.62 -4.76 -3.87
C ALA A 245 5.54 -4.12 -4.76
N ALA A 246 5.56 -2.79 -4.85
CA ALA A 246 4.66 -2.00 -5.69
C ALA A 246 5.30 -1.57 -7.02
N PHE A 247 6.60 -1.81 -7.22
CA PHE A 247 7.24 -1.62 -8.53
C PHE A 247 6.91 -2.74 -9.52
N GLY A 248 7.08 -2.46 -10.81
CA GLY A 248 7.05 -3.46 -11.88
C GLY A 248 5.67 -4.05 -12.16
N LEU A 249 4.59 -3.39 -11.73
CA LEU A 249 3.21 -3.86 -11.85
C LEU A 249 2.54 -3.51 -13.20
N ALA A 250 3.23 -2.80 -14.10
CA ALA A 250 2.74 -2.54 -15.44
C ALA A 250 2.37 -3.83 -16.18
N GLY A 251 1.13 -3.89 -16.70
CA GLY A 251 0.62 -5.05 -17.44
C GLY A 251 0.10 -6.21 -16.58
N VAL A 252 0.12 -6.08 -15.24
CA VAL A 252 -0.41 -7.08 -14.32
C VAL A 252 -1.89 -6.83 -14.05
N ASN A 253 -2.71 -7.88 -13.98
CA ASN A 253 -4.16 -7.75 -13.78
C ASN A 253 -4.57 -7.73 -12.29
N ASN A 254 -4.05 -8.67 -11.50
CA ASN A 254 -4.26 -8.78 -10.06
C ASN A 254 -3.00 -8.28 -9.30
N HIS A 255 -3.16 -7.53 -8.21
CA HIS A 255 -2.03 -6.83 -7.58
C HIS A 255 -1.74 -7.23 -6.12
N THR A 256 -2.65 -7.99 -5.52
CA THR A 256 -2.54 -8.60 -4.20
C THR A 256 -1.86 -9.98 -4.27
N TRP A 257 -1.64 -10.62 -3.12
CA TRP A 257 -1.17 -12.02 -3.07
C TRP A 257 -2.22 -13.03 -3.55
N THR A 258 -3.49 -12.67 -3.44
CA THR A 258 -4.65 -13.47 -3.82
C THR A 258 -5.44 -12.80 -4.93
N GLY A 259 -6.36 -13.54 -5.53
CA GLY A 259 -7.10 -13.12 -6.71
C GLY A 259 -8.33 -12.26 -6.46
N ALA A 260 -8.75 -11.57 -7.53
CA ALA A 260 -10.04 -10.93 -7.70
C ALA A 260 -10.40 -9.79 -6.75
N TRP A 261 -9.45 -9.23 -6.02
CA TRP A 261 -9.67 -7.92 -5.39
C TRP A 261 -9.92 -6.84 -6.45
N GLY A 262 -9.12 -6.84 -7.53
CA GLY A 262 -9.23 -5.92 -8.66
C GLY A 262 -7.85 -5.46 -9.15
N THR A 263 -7.82 -4.37 -9.92
CA THR A 263 -6.57 -3.72 -10.36
C THR A 263 -5.99 -2.83 -9.24
N VAL A 264 -4.80 -2.24 -9.47
CA VAL A 264 -4.19 -1.27 -8.53
C VAL A 264 -5.17 -0.16 -8.13
N SER A 265 -6.00 0.33 -9.06
CA SER A 265 -6.97 1.39 -8.77
C SER A 265 -8.02 0.95 -7.74
N TYR A 266 -8.52 -0.29 -7.84
CA TYR A 266 -9.40 -0.86 -6.80
C TYR A 266 -8.66 -0.93 -5.47
N TRP A 267 -7.44 -1.48 -5.47
CA TRP A 267 -6.68 -1.68 -4.23
C TRP A 267 -6.31 -0.35 -3.56
N ASN A 268 -5.99 0.69 -4.34
CA ASN A 268 -5.78 2.04 -3.83
C ASN A 268 -7.06 2.61 -3.19
N ALA A 269 -8.22 2.38 -3.80
CA ALA A 269 -9.50 2.82 -3.23
C ALA A 269 -9.79 2.09 -1.92
N TYR A 270 -9.57 0.77 -1.88
CA TYR A 270 -9.70 -0.05 -0.69
C TYR A 270 -8.76 0.42 0.43
N VAL A 271 -7.46 0.47 0.16
CA VAL A 271 -6.43 0.89 1.13
C VAL A 271 -6.66 2.31 1.62
N GLY A 272 -6.89 3.27 0.72
CA GLY A 272 -7.12 4.66 1.11
C GLY A 272 -8.33 4.83 2.03
N ASN A 273 -9.42 4.10 1.76
CA ASN A 273 -10.67 4.22 2.52
C ASN A 273 -10.69 3.40 3.80
N LEU A 274 -10.25 2.13 3.74
CA LEU A 274 -10.52 1.12 4.78
C LEU A 274 -9.29 0.76 5.62
N GLU A 275 -8.08 0.84 5.06
CA GLU A 275 -6.83 0.53 5.79
C GLU A 275 -6.18 1.79 6.35
N MET A 276 -6.04 2.82 5.52
CA MET A 276 -5.54 4.12 5.94
C MET A 276 -6.59 4.89 6.73
N HIS A 277 -7.86 4.50 6.65
CA HIS A 277 -9.00 5.20 7.26
C HIS A 277 -9.15 6.66 6.79
N GLY A 278 -8.90 6.91 5.51
CA GLY A 278 -9.14 8.21 4.87
C GLY A 278 -10.63 8.54 4.66
N LYS A 279 -10.86 9.69 4.05
CA LYS A 279 -12.17 10.24 3.70
C LYS A 279 -12.43 10.02 2.22
N GLY A 280 -13.49 9.28 1.90
CA GLY A 280 -13.76 8.89 0.53
C GLY A 280 -15.09 8.18 0.33
N VAL A 281 -15.24 7.69 -0.89
CA VAL A 281 -16.29 6.76 -1.26
C VAL A 281 -15.62 5.43 -1.60
N PHE A 282 -16.14 4.36 -1.01
CA PHE A 282 -15.75 3.00 -1.37
C PHE A 282 -17.01 2.13 -1.49
N TYR A 283 -17.09 1.40 -2.60
CA TYR A 283 -18.21 0.56 -2.92
C TYR A 283 -17.73 -0.81 -3.39
N ASP A 284 -18.09 -1.85 -2.64
CA ASP A 284 -17.93 -3.25 -3.03
C ASP A 284 -19.00 -4.12 -2.35
N PRO A 285 -20.07 -4.53 -3.06
CA PRO A 285 -21.13 -5.33 -2.49
C PRO A 285 -20.71 -6.77 -2.18
N ARG A 286 -19.55 -7.24 -2.65
CA ARG A 286 -19.02 -8.55 -2.25
C ARG A 286 -18.75 -8.61 -0.75
N LEU A 287 -18.44 -7.46 -0.14
CA LEU A 287 -18.21 -7.33 1.30
C LEU A 287 -19.49 -7.40 2.15
N ASP A 288 -20.68 -7.53 1.53
CA ASP A 288 -21.94 -7.75 2.23
C ASP A 288 -22.17 -9.23 2.60
N ASP A 289 -21.36 -10.14 2.08
CA ASP A 289 -21.37 -11.55 2.47
C ASP A 289 -20.96 -11.68 3.94
N ALA A 290 -21.95 -11.87 4.82
CA ALA A 290 -21.72 -11.96 6.26
C ALA A 290 -21.08 -13.28 6.70
N GLU A 291 -21.09 -14.33 5.87
CA GLU A 291 -20.40 -15.58 6.15
C GLU A 291 -18.91 -15.44 5.83
N LYS A 292 -18.58 -14.83 4.70
CA LYS A 292 -17.19 -14.64 4.26
C LYS A 292 -16.51 -13.43 4.93
N TYR A 293 -17.21 -12.30 5.03
CA TYR A 293 -16.73 -11.01 5.53
C TYR A 293 -17.59 -10.47 6.69
N PRO A 294 -17.70 -11.19 7.81
CA PRO A 294 -18.60 -10.83 8.92
C PRO A 294 -18.34 -9.44 9.51
N VAL A 295 -17.08 -8.96 9.53
CA VAL A 295 -16.75 -7.63 10.04
C VAL A 295 -17.17 -6.57 9.02
N ALA A 296 -16.81 -6.74 7.75
CA ALA A 296 -17.16 -5.78 6.70
C ALA A 296 -18.68 -5.64 6.53
N ALA A 297 -19.42 -6.76 6.51
CA ALA A 297 -20.88 -6.76 6.36
C ALA A 297 -21.57 -6.03 7.52
N ARG A 298 -21.17 -6.31 8.77
CA ARG A 298 -21.71 -5.66 9.97
C ARG A 298 -21.40 -4.16 10.01
N THR A 299 -20.19 -3.78 9.62
CA THR A 299 -19.70 -2.39 9.68
C THR A 299 -19.96 -1.61 8.38
N LYS A 300 -20.58 -2.24 7.38
CA LYS A 300 -20.92 -1.69 6.07
C LYS A 300 -19.72 -1.12 5.31
N GLN A 301 -18.56 -1.78 5.41
CA GLN A 301 -17.33 -1.29 4.77
C GLN A 301 -17.43 -1.23 3.25
N GLY A 302 -18.19 -2.15 2.63
CA GLY A 302 -18.49 -2.14 1.20
C GLY A 302 -19.41 -0.99 0.74
N HIS A 303 -19.86 -0.11 1.64
CA HIS A 303 -20.76 1.01 1.34
C HIS A 303 -20.30 2.30 2.02
N LYS A 304 -18.98 2.51 2.15
CA LYS A 304 -18.44 3.72 2.77
C LYS A 304 -18.72 4.95 1.91
N GLN A 305 -19.26 5.99 2.54
CA GLN A 305 -19.57 7.25 1.90
C GLN A 305 -19.37 8.42 2.87
N ASP A 306 -18.22 9.07 2.81
CA ASP A 306 -17.97 10.32 3.52
C ASP A 306 -18.60 11.52 2.81
N LYS A 307 -18.85 12.61 3.56
CA LYS A 307 -19.33 13.87 2.98
C LYS A 307 -18.29 14.55 2.08
N GLU A 308 -17.02 14.30 2.37
CA GLU A 308 -15.88 14.80 1.61
C GLU A 308 -15.13 13.59 1.05
N ASP A 309 -14.95 13.54 -0.27
CA ASP A 309 -14.16 12.51 -0.93
C ASP A 309 -12.79 13.05 -1.32
N ARG A 310 -11.76 12.63 -0.58
CA ARG A 310 -10.37 13.02 -0.80
C ARG A 310 -9.58 11.99 -1.62
N ILE A 311 -10.21 10.89 -2.05
CA ILE A 311 -9.55 9.71 -2.63
C ILE A 311 -9.86 9.57 -4.12
N THR A 312 -11.14 9.55 -4.50
CA THR A 312 -11.56 9.11 -5.85
C THR A 312 -10.91 9.89 -6.98
N ALA A 313 -10.80 11.21 -6.85
CA ALA A 313 -10.20 12.08 -7.87
C ALA A 313 -8.69 11.83 -8.08
N LYS A 314 -8.00 11.23 -7.10
CA LYS A 314 -6.55 11.00 -7.14
C LYS A 314 -6.18 9.62 -7.69
N LEU A 315 -7.14 8.69 -7.75
CA LEU A 315 -6.91 7.32 -8.23
C LEU A 315 -6.26 7.23 -9.62
N PRO A 316 -6.62 8.07 -10.63
CA PRO A 316 -6.00 7.97 -11.95
C PRO A 316 -4.51 8.30 -11.94
N ALA A 317 -4.12 9.43 -11.32
CA ALA A 317 -2.73 9.84 -11.25
C ALA A 317 -1.91 8.91 -10.37
N LEU A 318 -2.45 8.50 -9.21
CA LEU A 318 -1.80 7.53 -8.32
C LEU A 318 -1.53 6.20 -9.03
N HIS A 319 -2.53 5.67 -9.75
CA HIS A 319 -2.36 4.46 -10.54
C HIS A 319 -1.27 4.62 -11.61
N PHE A 320 -1.31 5.71 -12.37
CA PHE A 320 -0.31 5.99 -13.40
C PHE A 320 1.11 6.02 -12.83
N TYR A 321 1.31 6.70 -11.69
CA TYR A 321 2.60 6.74 -11.03
C TYR A 321 3.07 5.36 -10.58
N GLN A 322 2.21 4.55 -9.95
CA GLN A 322 2.59 3.19 -9.53
C GLN A 322 2.95 2.28 -10.71
N LEU A 323 2.26 2.41 -11.85
CA LEU A 323 2.62 1.69 -13.07
C LEU A 323 3.97 2.14 -13.66
N SER A 324 4.39 3.39 -13.40
CA SER A 324 5.66 3.93 -13.88
C SER A 324 6.88 3.44 -13.08
N LEU A 325 6.67 2.85 -11.90
CA LEU A 325 7.76 2.40 -11.02
C LEU A 325 8.49 1.19 -11.63
N PRO A 326 9.78 1.33 -12.00
CA PRO A 326 10.50 0.28 -12.68
C PRO A 326 10.97 -0.81 -11.71
N THR A 327 11.06 -2.05 -12.19
CA THR A 327 11.75 -3.12 -11.46
C THR A 327 13.24 -2.78 -11.31
N PRO A 328 13.80 -2.81 -10.09
CA PRO A 328 15.24 -2.66 -9.87
C PRO A 328 16.04 -3.73 -10.60
N LYS A 329 17.09 -3.32 -11.31
CA LYS A 329 17.98 -4.26 -12.01
C LYS A 329 18.98 -4.88 -11.03
N PRO A 330 19.37 -6.15 -11.21
CA PRO A 330 20.46 -6.74 -10.44
C PRO A 330 21.76 -5.94 -10.60
N PRO A 331 22.48 -5.63 -9.51
CA PRO A 331 23.79 -5.01 -9.60
C PRO A 331 24.81 -5.98 -10.21
N GLU A 332 25.94 -5.44 -10.66
CA GLU A 332 27.04 -6.26 -11.17
C GLU A 332 27.49 -7.29 -10.12
N GLY A 333 27.66 -8.54 -10.54
CA GLY A 333 28.07 -9.63 -9.65
C GLY A 333 26.95 -10.23 -8.79
N ALA A 334 25.69 -9.78 -8.92
CA ALA A 334 24.56 -10.37 -8.19
C ALA A 334 24.27 -11.82 -8.58
N PHE A 335 24.66 -12.23 -9.79
CA PHE A 335 24.48 -13.58 -10.30
C PHE A 335 25.60 -13.96 -11.30
N ASN A 336 25.75 -15.26 -11.55
CA ASN A 336 26.65 -15.82 -12.56
C ASN A 336 25.93 -15.93 -13.91
N SER A 337 26.34 -15.13 -14.90
CA SER A 337 25.68 -15.09 -16.22
C SER A 337 25.67 -16.43 -16.96
N ALA A 338 26.75 -17.22 -16.89
CA ALA A 338 26.83 -18.50 -17.59
C ALA A 338 25.96 -19.59 -16.94
N ALA A 339 25.76 -19.51 -15.62
CA ALA A 339 24.81 -20.36 -14.91
C ALA A 339 23.37 -19.90 -15.18
N ALA A 340 23.12 -18.58 -15.20
CA ALA A 340 21.81 -18.03 -15.52
C ALA A 340 21.32 -18.39 -16.93
N GLU A 341 22.19 -18.43 -17.94
CA GLU A 341 21.81 -18.87 -19.29
C GLU A 341 21.34 -20.35 -19.31
N LYS A 342 21.98 -21.22 -18.52
CA LYS A 342 21.52 -22.61 -18.34
C LYS A 342 20.24 -22.67 -17.53
N GLY A 343 20.14 -21.85 -16.50
CA GLY A 343 18.95 -21.70 -15.66
C GLY A 343 17.73 -21.24 -16.44
N GLU A 344 17.90 -20.37 -17.43
CA GLU A 344 16.82 -19.94 -18.33
C GLU A 344 16.26 -21.11 -19.15
N ALA A 345 17.13 -21.97 -19.67
CA ALA A 345 16.68 -23.17 -20.40
C ALA A 345 15.90 -24.11 -19.46
N LEU A 346 16.36 -24.28 -18.22
CA LEU A 346 15.65 -25.08 -17.22
C LEU A 346 14.30 -24.46 -16.85
N PHE A 347 14.26 -23.15 -16.62
CA PHE A 347 13.06 -22.39 -16.25
C PHE A 347 11.93 -22.57 -17.26
N ASN A 348 12.25 -22.59 -18.55
CA ASN A 348 11.29 -22.70 -19.64
C ASN A 348 10.91 -24.14 -20.01
N ASP A 349 11.65 -25.14 -19.54
CA ASP A 349 11.46 -26.55 -19.89
C ASP A 349 11.35 -27.43 -18.63
N LYS A 350 12.44 -28.09 -18.21
CA LYS A 350 12.43 -29.09 -17.14
C LYS A 350 11.83 -28.59 -15.82
N ALA A 351 12.16 -27.37 -15.41
CA ALA A 351 11.67 -26.78 -14.16
C ALA A 351 10.22 -26.24 -14.26
N LYS A 352 9.68 -26.11 -15.49
CA LYS A 352 8.31 -25.67 -15.80
C LYS A 352 7.89 -24.33 -15.20
N CYS A 353 8.80 -23.53 -14.67
CA CYS A 353 8.50 -22.25 -14.01
C CYS A 353 7.78 -21.29 -14.97
N GLY A 354 8.20 -21.27 -16.24
CA GLY A 354 7.62 -20.43 -17.29
C GLY A 354 6.17 -20.75 -17.66
N THR A 355 5.58 -21.83 -17.14
CA THR A 355 4.15 -22.14 -17.34
C THR A 355 3.24 -21.20 -16.56
N CYS A 356 3.69 -20.69 -15.41
CA CYS A 356 3.00 -19.67 -14.61
C CYS A 356 3.73 -18.32 -14.66
N HIS A 357 5.06 -18.33 -14.53
CA HIS A 357 5.88 -17.12 -14.52
C HIS A 357 6.32 -16.70 -15.93
N VAL A 358 5.34 -16.40 -16.80
CA VAL A 358 5.55 -16.13 -18.24
C VAL A 358 6.31 -14.81 -18.49
N PRO A 359 7.50 -14.83 -19.13
CA PRO A 359 8.21 -13.62 -19.52
C PRO A 359 7.44 -12.79 -20.59
N PRO A 360 7.63 -11.45 -20.67
CA PRO A 360 8.54 -10.64 -19.86
C PRO A 360 7.91 -10.12 -18.55
N LEU A 361 6.62 -10.39 -18.29
CA LEU A 361 5.93 -9.93 -17.08
C LEU A 361 6.23 -10.82 -15.86
N PHE A 362 6.74 -12.03 -16.11
CA PHE A 362 6.96 -13.10 -15.14
C PHE A 362 5.70 -13.46 -14.33
N THR A 363 4.56 -13.39 -15.01
CA THR A 363 3.23 -13.81 -14.57
C THR A 363 2.40 -14.09 -15.82
N GLU A 364 1.45 -15.02 -15.75
CA GLU A 364 0.54 -15.25 -16.87
C GLU A 364 -0.20 -13.95 -17.25
N PRO A 365 -0.28 -13.60 -18.55
CA PRO A 365 -1.13 -12.52 -19.00
C PRO A 365 -2.60 -12.94 -18.92
N GLY A 366 -3.45 -12.08 -18.35
CA GLY A 366 -4.89 -12.35 -18.20
C GLY A 366 -5.23 -13.07 -16.91
N TRP A 367 -5.46 -14.39 -16.97
CA TRP A 367 -5.83 -15.21 -15.81
C TRP A 367 -4.59 -15.84 -15.18
N ASN A 368 -4.18 -15.30 -14.03
CA ASN A 368 -2.99 -15.70 -13.30
C ASN A 368 -3.32 -16.18 -11.88
N LEU A 369 -4.43 -16.91 -11.73
CA LEU A 369 -4.96 -17.35 -10.44
C LEU A 369 -4.98 -18.87 -10.32
N HIS A 370 -4.38 -19.35 -9.24
CA HIS A 370 -4.13 -20.77 -8.95
C HIS A 370 -4.76 -21.17 -7.62
N THR A 371 -5.28 -22.39 -7.56
CA THR A 371 -5.67 -23.03 -6.30
C THR A 371 -4.44 -23.28 -5.44
N ALA A 372 -4.66 -23.46 -4.14
CA ALA A 372 -3.59 -23.79 -3.22
C ALA A 372 -2.90 -25.13 -3.56
N ASP A 373 -3.69 -26.11 -4.01
CA ASP A 373 -3.20 -27.42 -4.45
C ASP A 373 -2.29 -27.32 -5.68
N GLU A 374 -2.60 -26.45 -6.66
CA GLU A 374 -1.77 -26.25 -7.87
C GLU A 374 -0.35 -25.72 -7.55
N ILE A 375 -0.20 -25.01 -6.42
CA ILE A 375 1.08 -24.45 -5.97
C ILE A 375 1.60 -25.11 -4.69
N GLY A 376 0.97 -26.20 -4.24
CA GLY A 376 1.42 -27.05 -3.13
C GLY A 376 1.36 -26.42 -1.74
N ILE A 377 0.44 -25.50 -1.47
CA ILE A 377 0.30 -24.86 -0.16
C ILE A 377 -1.11 -24.98 0.41
N ASP A 378 -1.30 -24.54 1.66
CA ASP A 378 -2.63 -24.39 2.26
C ASP A 378 -3.44 -23.28 1.59
N ASP A 379 -4.76 -23.36 1.67
CA ASP A 379 -5.71 -22.43 1.04
C ASP A 379 -6.13 -21.26 1.93
N PHE A 380 -5.64 -21.16 3.17
CA PHE A 380 -6.18 -20.24 4.16
C PHE A 380 -6.25 -18.80 3.66
N GLN A 381 -5.17 -18.27 3.09
CA GLN A 381 -5.16 -16.88 2.62
C GLN A 381 -5.99 -16.73 1.34
N ALA A 382 -5.93 -17.71 0.43
CA ALA A 382 -6.74 -17.71 -0.78
C ALA A 382 -8.24 -17.65 -0.44
N MET A 383 -8.73 -18.47 0.49
CA MET A 383 -10.14 -18.53 0.89
C MET A 383 -10.70 -17.23 1.47
N ARG A 384 -9.84 -16.28 1.85
CA ARG A 384 -10.27 -14.94 2.31
C ARG A 384 -10.52 -13.99 1.12
N SER A 385 -9.97 -14.26 -0.06
CA SER A 385 -10.20 -13.44 -1.26
C SER A 385 -11.50 -13.82 -2.00
N PRO A 386 -12.04 -12.92 -2.85
CA PRO A 386 -13.29 -13.17 -3.58
C PRO A 386 -13.28 -14.47 -4.41
N ASP A 387 -12.18 -14.73 -5.13
CA ASP A 387 -12.07 -15.89 -6.04
C ASP A 387 -11.39 -17.11 -5.41
N GLU A 388 -11.02 -17.05 -4.13
CA GLU A 388 -10.51 -18.21 -3.39
C GLU A 388 -9.22 -18.81 -3.98
N ARG A 389 -8.40 -17.94 -4.59
CA ARG A 389 -7.19 -18.33 -5.32
C ARG A 389 -6.00 -17.45 -5.00
N TYR A 390 -4.82 -18.03 -5.12
CA TYR A 390 -3.55 -17.31 -5.11
C TYR A 390 -3.24 -16.73 -6.47
N ARG A 391 -2.63 -15.55 -6.47
CA ARG A 391 -2.10 -14.96 -7.68
C ARG A 391 -0.69 -15.46 -7.93
N THR A 392 -0.34 -15.73 -9.18
CA THR A 392 1.06 -15.86 -9.60
C THR A 392 1.85 -14.61 -9.19
N ALA A 393 2.73 -14.76 -8.22
CA ALA A 393 3.62 -13.69 -7.80
C ALA A 393 4.56 -13.36 -8.96
N SER A 394 4.56 -12.11 -9.44
CA SER A 394 5.47 -11.73 -10.50
C SER A 394 6.92 -11.80 -10.00
N LEU A 395 7.79 -12.51 -10.71
CA LEU A 395 9.21 -12.61 -10.38
C LEU A 395 9.91 -11.31 -10.78
N ARG A 396 10.47 -10.59 -9.81
CA ARG A 396 11.07 -9.26 -10.02
C ARG A 396 12.12 -8.98 -8.94
N ALA A 397 13.34 -8.64 -9.34
CA ALA A 397 14.43 -8.26 -8.44
C ALA A 397 14.74 -9.32 -7.35
N LEU A 398 14.74 -10.60 -7.72
CA LEU A 398 14.88 -11.71 -6.77
C LEU A 398 16.28 -11.82 -6.15
N TRP A 399 17.24 -11.02 -6.63
CA TRP A 399 18.60 -10.92 -6.11
C TRP A 399 18.66 -10.26 -4.73
N ASP A 400 17.71 -9.40 -4.37
CA ASP A 400 17.76 -8.62 -3.12
C ASP A 400 16.96 -9.30 -2.00
N VAL A 401 17.63 -10.22 -1.30
CA VAL A 401 17.06 -10.95 -0.15
C VAL A 401 17.07 -10.14 1.15
N GLU A 402 17.86 -9.07 1.22
CA GLU A 402 18.05 -8.28 2.45
C GLU A 402 17.09 -7.10 2.55
N LYS A 403 16.60 -6.56 1.42
CA LYS A 403 15.59 -5.50 1.41
C LYS A 403 14.27 -5.94 0.78
N ILE A 404 14.28 -6.38 -0.49
CA ILE A 404 13.03 -6.65 -1.24
C ILE A 404 12.33 -7.91 -0.73
N HIS A 405 13.11 -8.98 -0.50
CA HIS A 405 12.62 -10.29 -0.03
C HIS A 405 12.95 -10.60 1.43
N LYS A 406 13.28 -9.57 2.23
CA LYS A 406 13.45 -9.75 3.67
C LYS A 406 12.16 -10.27 4.29
N GLY A 407 12.32 -11.26 5.18
CA GLY A 407 11.20 -12.02 5.76
C GLY A 407 10.78 -13.23 4.93
N GLY A 408 11.44 -13.50 3.80
CA GLY A 408 11.25 -14.70 2.98
C GLY A 408 10.38 -14.49 1.75
N PHE A 409 10.06 -15.60 1.09
CA PHE A 409 9.27 -15.67 -0.13
C PHE A 409 7.83 -16.10 0.16
N TYR A 410 6.97 -15.96 -0.85
CA TYR A 410 5.50 -16.11 -0.78
C TYR A 410 4.83 -15.01 0.05
N HIS A 411 3.50 -15.10 0.15
CA HIS A 411 2.68 -14.13 0.86
C HIS A 411 2.93 -14.11 2.37
N ASP A 412 3.54 -15.13 2.97
CA ASP A 412 3.69 -15.26 4.42
C ASP A 412 5.14 -15.48 4.88
N GLY A 413 6.10 -15.58 3.95
CA GLY A 413 7.50 -15.82 4.25
C GLY A 413 7.83 -17.28 4.57
N ARG A 414 6.97 -18.24 4.18
CA ARG A 414 7.15 -19.67 4.50
C ARG A 414 8.45 -20.28 3.98
N PHE A 415 9.04 -19.69 2.95
CA PHE A 415 10.32 -20.10 2.39
C PHE A 415 11.37 -19.02 2.68
N ALA A 416 12.45 -19.40 3.35
CA ALA A 416 13.47 -18.44 3.76
C ALA A 416 14.38 -18.03 2.59
N THR A 417 14.59 -18.94 1.62
CA THR A 417 15.51 -18.74 0.51
C THR A 417 14.87 -19.10 -0.84
N LEU A 418 15.45 -18.62 -1.94
CA LEU A 418 15.08 -19.08 -3.29
C LEU A 418 15.28 -20.60 -3.45
N ASN A 419 16.28 -21.16 -2.78
CA ASN A 419 16.50 -22.61 -2.81
C ASN A 419 15.31 -23.35 -2.19
N ASP A 420 14.78 -22.88 -1.06
CA ASP A 420 13.59 -23.50 -0.44
C ASP A 420 12.37 -23.45 -1.37
N VAL A 421 12.22 -22.38 -2.15
CA VAL A 421 11.17 -22.27 -3.18
C VAL A 421 11.38 -23.27 -4.32
N VAL A 422 12.62 -23.42 -4.78
CA VAL A 422 12.95 -24.38 -5.86
C VAL A 422 12.76 -25.81 -5.38
N GLU A 423 13.22 -26.16 -4.17
CA GLU A 423 13.01 -27.47 -3.55
C GLU A 423 11.52 -27.79 -3.36
N HIS A 424 10.73 -26.79 -2.96
CA HIS A 424 9.28 -26.93 -2.84
C HIS A 424 8.64 -27.37 -4.16
N TYR A 425 8.92 -26.66 -5.26
CA TYR A 425 8.35 -26.99 -6.56
C TYR A 425 8.94 -28.25 -7.19
N ASP A 426 10.23 -28.53 -6.98
CA ASP A 426 10.87 -29.77 -7.41
C ASP A 426 10.17 -30.99 -6.80
N GLY A 427 9.91 -30.96 -5.49
CA GLY A 427 9.18 -32.02 -4.79
C GLY A 427 7.69 -32.06 -5.13
N HIS A 428 7.01 -30.91 -5.14
CA HIS A 428 5.57 -30.84 -5.37
C HIS A 428 5.17 -31.27 -6.79
N LEU A 429 5.97 -30.90 -7.81
CA LEU A 429 5.70 -31.23 -9.21
C LEU A 429 6.46 -32.46 -9.70
N GLY A 430 7.33 -33.07 -8.87
CA GLY A 430 8.13 -34.24 -9.21
C GLY A 430 9.04 -33.99 -10.41
N LEU A 431 9.85 -32.93 -10.35
CA LEU A 431 10.67 -32.46 -11.48
C LEU A 431 12.04 -33.16 -11.59
N ASP A 432 12.48 -33.82 -10.51
CA ASP A 432 13.76 -34.52 -10.40
C ASP A 432 14.95 -33.64 -10.85
N LEU A 433 14.99 -32.40 -10.36
CA LEU A 433 16.10 -31.48 -10.59
C LEU A 433 17.33 -31.92 -9.79
N SER A 434 18.47 -32.02 -10.46
CA SER A 434 19.76 -32.21 -9.81
C SER A 434 20.21 -30.94 -9.07
N ASP A 435 21.10 -31.08 -8.10
CA ASP A 435 21.64 -29.93 -7.36
C ASP A 435 22.28 -28.87 -8.26
N GLN A 436 22.87 -29.27 -9.39
CA GLN A 436 23.44 -28.32 -10.34
C GLN A 436 22.36 -27.56 -11.10
N GLU A 437 21.29 -28.23 -11.52
CA GLU A 437 20.16 -27.59 -12.20
C GLU A 437 19.46 -26.58 -11.26
N LYS A 438 19.30 -26.92 -9.98
CA LYS A 438 18.75 -26.00 -8.97
C LYS A 438 19.62 -24.75 -8.82
N ARG A 439 20.95 -24.91 -8.75
CA ARG A 439 21.88 -23.77 -8.69
C ARG A 439 21.80 -22.90 -9.93
N ASP A 440 21.83 -23.49 -11.12
CA ASP A 440 21.74 -22.75 -12.39
C ASP A 440 20.41 -21.98 -12.49
N LEU A 441 19.29 -22.62 -12.10
CA LEU A 441 17.97 -21.99 -12.03
C LEU A 441 17.94 -20.80 -11.07
N ILE A 442 18.52 -20.93 -9.87
CA ILE A 442 18.60 -19.82 -8.89
C ILE A 442 19.39 -18.63 -9.46
N GLU A 443 20.47 -18.87 -10.20
CA GLU A 443 21.23 -17.80 -10.85
C GLU A 443 20.41 -17.10 -11.94
N TYR A 444 19.54 -17.82 -12.67
CA TYR A 444 18.58 -17.19 -13.58
C TYR A 444 17.54 -16.37 -12.82
N LEU A 445 16.97 -16.91 -11.75
CA LEU A 445 16.00 -16.21 -10.91
C LEU A 445 16.56 -14.87 -10.39
N LYS A 446 17.81 -14.83 -9.92
CA LYS A 446 18.48 -13.58 -9.49
C LYS A 446 18.70 -12.57 -10.62
N SER A 447 18.74 -13.01 -11.87
CA SER A 447 18.93 -12.14 -13.03
C SER A 447 17.66 -11.37 -13.44
N ILE A 448 16.50 -11.79 -12.90
CA ILE A 448 15.17 -11.19 -13.07
C ILE A 448 14.87 -10.24 -11.90
#